data_AF-A0A135WR46-F1
#
_entry.id   AF-A0A135WR46-F1
#
_cell.length_a   1.000
_cell.length_b   1.000
_cell.length_c   1.000
_cell.angle_alpha   90.00
_cell.angle_beta   90.00
_cell.angle_gamma   90.00
#
_symmetry.space_group_name_H-M   'P 1'
#
loop_
_entity.id
_entity.type
_entity.pdbx_description
1 polymer ?
#
loop_
_entity_poly.entity_id
_entity_poly.type
_entity_poly.pdbx_seq_one_letter_code
_entity_poly.pdbx_strand_id
1 'polypeptide(L)'
;MTKPLKIWSALILFLFLFPVFIQLLPGEQPETSSKKVKESSSSMVYAANITEEKRNEELGLNGKRALLYFTHTHEAFKPVTEAKQGKIVVSHQTENITKFGEKLQAQLSINGVETDILPVNNAEEMAKKRIPHYRAYKAIRPHVEQQLQKVNYDLIIDMHRDSAGPQITTATYEGEKYAKVAFVVGTENPNFAKNKAKAQQIKDEMERLVPGITRNIITKSRHDGDGKYNQELHPSVVLIELGGIGNTEEELNRTVAVIAKAVTNALSTPGTSTF
;
A
#
# COMPACT_ATOMS: atom_id res chain seq x y z
N MET A 1 -31.88 -62.67 2.21
CA MET A 1 -30.43 -62.68 2.55
C MET A 1 -29.62 -62.77 1.26
N THR A 2 -28.79 -61.74 1.04
CA THR A 2 -27.61 -61.58 0.15
C THR A 2 -27.65 -62.25 -1.24
N LYS A 3 -27.61 -61.50 -2.35
CA LYS A 3 -26.35 -61.00 -2.93
C LYS A 3 -26.61 -59.97 -4.07
N PRO A 4 -26.68 -58.66 -3.78
CA PRO A 4 -26.34 -57.63 -4.76
C PRO A 4 -24.86 -57.22 -4.70
N LEU A 5 -24.08 -57.73 -3.73
CA LEU A 5 -22.66 -57.40 -3.58
C LEU A 5 -21.76 -58.02 -4.66
N LYS A 6 -22.08 -59.22 -5.18
CA LYS A 6 -21.14 -59.93 -6.09
C LYS A 6 -20.98 -59.28 -7.47
N ILE A 7 -21.96 -58.50 -7.94
CA ILE A 7 -21.89 -57.85 -9.26
C ILE A 7 -21.04 -56.57 -9.19
N TRP A 8 -21.14 -55.82 -8.09
CA TRP A 8 -20.32 -54.63 -7.86
C TRP A 8 -18.87 -54.95 -7.47
N SER A 9 -18.62 -56.09 -6.80
CA SER A 9 -17.26 -56.55 -6.52
C SER A 9 -16.48 -56.96 -7.78
N ALA A 10 -17.16 -57.47 -8.81
CA ALA A 10 -16.51 -57.83 -10.08
C ALA A 10 -16.15 -56.59 -10.91
N LEU A 11 -16.97 -55.54 -10.86
CA LEU A 11 -16.72 -54.28 -11.59
C LEU A 11 -15.56 -53.48 -10.97
N ILE A 12 -15.42 -53.51 -9.64
CA ILE A 12 -14.34 -52.81 -8.93
C ILE A 12 -12.99 -53.54 -9.07
N LEU A 13 -12.98 -54.88 -9.18
CA LEU A 13 -11.74 -55.63 -9.44
C LEU A 13 -11.24 -55.44 -10.88
N PHE A 14 -12.13 -55.20 -11.84
CA PHE A 14 -11.77 -54.93 -13.24
C PHE A 14 -11.16 -53.54 -13.43
N LEU A 15 -11.60 -52.54 -12.64
CA LEU A 15 -11.05 -51.18 -12.69
C LEU A 15 -9.68 -51.03 -12.00
N PHE A 16 -9.30 -51.95 -11.09
CA PHE A 16 -8.02 -51.90 -10.37
C PHE A 16 -6.91 -52.80 -10.94
N LEU A 17 -7.20 -53.70 -11.89
CA LEU A 17 -6.19 -54.54 -12.57
C LEU A 17 -5.85 -54.07 -13.99
N PHE A 18 -6.51 -53.03 -14.48
CA PHE A 18 -6.27 -52.51 -15.84
C PHE A 18 -4.90 -51.83 -16.10
N PRO A 19 -4.01 -51.53 -15.12
CA PRO A 19 -2.68 -51.02 -15.47
C PRO A 19 -1.65 -52.08 -15.89
N VAL A 20 -1.95 -53.40 -15.87
CA VAL A 20 -0.91 -54.44 -16.04
C VAL A 20 -0.94 -55.14 -17.41
N PHE A 21 -1.90 -54.84 -18.29
CA PHE A 21 -1.99 -55.52 -19.60
C PHE A 21 -1.48 -54.73 -20.82
N ILE A 22 -0.82 -53.59 -20.65
CA ILE A 22 -0.10 -52.91 -21.75
C ILE A 22 1.41 -53.21 -21.68
N GLN A 23 1.77 -54.49 -21.66
CA GLN A 23 3.18 -54.91 -21.72
C GLN A 23 3.47 -56.07 -22.68
N LEU A 24 2.52 -56.42 -23.56
CA LEU A 24 2.67 -57.55 -24.51
C LEU A 24 2.24 -57.26 -25.96
N LEU A 25 2.11 -55.98 -26.36
CA LEU A 25 1.93 -55.62 -27.77
C LEU A 25 3.21 -54.98 -28.34
N PRO A 26 3.78 -55.51 -29.43
CA PRO A 26 4.86 -54.87 -30.15
C PRO A 26 4.27 -53.81 -31.09
N GLY A 27 4.61 -52.54 -30.90
CA GLY A 27 4.17 -51.49 -31.83
C GLY A 27 4.34 -50.08 -31.29
N GLU A 28 5.39 -49.41 -31.77
CA GLU A 28 5.66 -47.96 -31.81
C GLU A 28 5.42 -47.12 -30.55
N GLN A 29 6.53 -46.69 -29.95
CA GLN A 29 6.58 -45.59 -28.99
C GLN A 29 6.30 -44.26 -29.70
N PRO A 30 5.28 -43.48 -29.32
CA PRO A 30 5.31 -42.03 -29.51
C PRO A 30 6.08 -41.42 -28.35
N GLU A 31 7.15 -40.69 -28.68
CA GLU A 31 8.03 -40.01 -27.75
C GLU A 31 7.28 -39.20 -26.69
N THR A 32 7.72 -39.37 -25.45
CA THR A 32 7.36 -38.53 -24.31
C THR A 32 7.87 -37.10 -24.54
N SER A 33 7.04 -36.21 -25.11
CA SER A 33 7.28 -34.77 -25.10
C SER A 33 6.82 -34.18 -23.76
N SER A 34 7.66 -34.30 -22.73
CA SER A 34 7.58 -33.42 -21.56
C SER A 34 8.10 -32.02 -21.93
N LYS A 35 7.28 -31.19 -22.57
CA LYS A 35 7.58 -29.76 -22.75
C LYS A 35 6.29 -28.96 -22.90
N LYS A 36 6.03 -28.13 -21.89
CA LYS A 36 5.30 -26.84 -21.89
C LYS A 36 4.31 -26.71 -20.72
N VAL A 37 4.85 -26.37 -19.56
CA VAL A 37 4.15 -25.50 -18.59
C VAL A 37 5.07 -24.38 -18.05
N LYS A 38 6.40 -24.52 -18.16
CA LYS A 38 7.35 -23.52 -17.63
C LYS A 38 7.60 -22.30 -18.52
N GLU A 39 7.18 -22.34 -19.79
CA GLU A 39 7.45 -21.26 -20.77
C GLU A 39 6.39 -20.15 -20.74
N SER A 40 5.14 -20.47 -20.38
CA SER A 40 4.01 -19.52 -20.40
C SER A 40 4.08 -18.50 -19.26
N SER A 41 4.44 -18.92 -18.05
CA SER A 41 4.62 -17.97 -16.94
C SER A 41 5.80 -17.05 -17.18
N SER A 42 6.91 -17.59 -17.71
CA SER A 42 8.09 -16.80 -18.04
C SER A 42 7.82 -15.79 -19.16
N SER A 43 7.08 -16.17 -20.20
CA SER A 43 6.74 -15.26 -21.31
C SER A 43 5.67 -14.24 -20.92
N MET A 44 4.68 -14.62 -20.10
CA MET A 44 3.68 -13.68 -19.56
C MET A 44 4.32 -12.67 -18.60
N VAL A 45 5.22 -13.12 -17.71
CA VAL A 45 5.99 -12.22 -16.84
C VAL A 45 6.89 -11.31 -17.66
N TYR A 46 7.57 -11.83 -18.69
CA TYR A 46 8.41 -11.02 -19.57
C TYR A 46 7.59 -9.98 -20.36
N ALA A 47 6.46 -10.36 -20.94
CA ALA A 47 5.58 -9.45 -21.67
C ALA A 47 4.93 -8.40 -20.75
N ALA A 48 4.51 -8.80 -19.54
CA ALA A 48 4.00 -7.87 -18.53
C ALA A 48 5.07 -6.85 -18.13
N ASN A 49 6.31 -7.29 -17.86
CA ASN A 49 7.40 -6.42 -17.49
C ASN A 49 7.75 -5.42 -18.61
N ILE A 50 7.82 -5.85 -19.87
CA ILE A 50 8.04 -4.93 -21.01
C ILE A 50 6.91 -3.91 -21.11
N THR A 51 5.68 -4.35 -20.88
CA THR A 51 4.50 -3.47 -20.94
C THR A 51 4.52 -2.44 -19.81
N GLU A 52 4.95 -2.84 -18.61
CA GLU A 52 5.12 -1.94 -17.47
C GLU A 52 6.28 -0.96 -17.65
N GLU A 53 7.45 -1.42 -18.12
CA GLU A 53 8.61 -0.56 -18.40
C GLU A 53 8.27 0.49 -19.46
N LYS A 54 7.64 0.08 -20.57
CA LYS A 54 7.22 1.00 -21.62
C LYS A 54 6.16 2.01 -21.13
N ARG A 55 5.18 1.55 -20.34
CA ARG A 55 4.20 2.44 -19.71
C ARG A 55 4.86 3.44 -18.77
N ASN A 56 5.80 2.99 -17.94
CA ASN A 56 6.49 3.84 -16.97
C ASN A 56 7.38 4.86 -17.68
N GLU A 57 7.99 4.49 -18.81
CA GLU A 57 8.72 5.42 -19.67
C GLU A 57 7.78 6.49 -20.28
N GLU A 58 6.66 6.06 -20.87
CA GLU A 58 5.64 6.97 -21.45
C GLU A 58 5.05 7.94 -20.43
N LEU A 59 4.88 7.50 -19.18
CA LEU A 59 4.40 8.32 -18.06
C LEU A 59 5.50 9.13 -17.35
N GLY A 60 6.76 8.99 -17.77
CA GLY A 60 7.92 9.64 -17.14
C GLY A 60 8.12 9.23 -15.67
N LEU A 61 7.75 7.99 -15.33
CA LEU A 61 7.85 7.40 -14.00
C LEU A 61 9.17 6.65 -13.76
N ASN A 62 9.94 6.39 -14.82
CA ASN A 62 11.25 5.74 -14.69
C ASN A 62 12.16 6.50 -13.72
N GLY A 63 12.59 5.80 -12.66
CA GLY A 63 13.45 6.35 -11.62
C GLY A 63 12.74 7.21 -10.57
N LYS A 64 11.39 7.28 -10.57
CA LYS A 64 10.64 7.98 -9.51
C LYS A 64 10.69 7.19 -8.22
N ARG A 65 11.15 7.84 -7.15
CA ARG A 65 11.28 7.21 -5.83
C ARG A 65 10.46 7.91 -4.75
N ALA A 66 9.82 7.13 -3.90
CA ALA A 66 9.13 7.59 -2.72
C ALA A 66 9.71 6.98 -1.42
N LEU A 67 9.63 7.74 -0.33
CA LEU A 67 9.91 7.28 1.02
C LEU A 67 8.63 7.31 1.85
N LEU A 68 8.28 6.20 2.51
CA LEU A 68 7.24 6.16 3.53
C LEU A 68 7.89 6.05 4.92
N TYR A 69 7.42 6.84 5.87
CA TYR A 69 7.76 6.69 7.28
C TYR A 69 6.55 6.98 8.17
N PHE A 70 6.67 6.63 9.45
CA PHE A 70 5.59 6.75 10.42
C PHE A 70 6.11 7.35 11.71
N THR A 71 5.85 8.64 11.93
CA THR A 71 6.17 9.27 13.22
C THR A 71 5.42 8.58 14.37
N HIS A 72 4.19 8.11 14.12
CA HIS A 72 3.35 7.42 15.10
C HIS A 72 2.97 6.00 14.66
N THR A 73 3.97 5.10 14.60
CA THR A 73 3.84 3.69 14.18
C THR A 73 2.69 2.92 14.83
N HIS A 74 2.27 3.28 16.05
CA HIS A 74 1.27 2.55 16.82
C HIS A 74 -0.18 2.92 16.48
N GLU A 75 -0.43 3.97 15.69
CA GLU A 75 -1.79 4.45 15.43
C GLU A 75 -2.66 3.38 14.77
N ALA A 76 -3.79 3.07 15.41
CA ALA A 76 -4.66 1.98 14.99
C ALA A 76 -6.11 2.42 14.79
N PHE A 77 -6.86 1.57 14.09
CA PHE A 77 -8.26 1.75 13.74
C PHE A 77 -9.09 0.76 14.54
N LYS A 78 -10.11 1.26 15.25
CA LYS A 78 -10.96 0.45 16.12
C LYS A 78 -11.57 -0.77 15.39
N PRO A 79 -12.15 -0.65 14.19
CA PRO A 79 -12.73 -1.80 13.50
C PRO A 79 -11.68 -2.84 13.07
N VAL A 80 -10.46 -2.41 12.77
CA VAL A 80 -9.36 -3.30 12.34
C VAL A 80 -8.87 -4.13 13.53
N THR A 81 -8.63 -3.52 14.68
CA THR A 81 -8.17 -4.23 15.88
C THR A 81 -9.25 -5.16 16.42
N GLU A 82 -10.51 -4.77 16.31
CA GLU A 82 -11.66 -5.59 16.69
C GLU A 82 -11.73 -6.85 15.84
N ALA A 83 -11.68 -6.71 14.51
CA ALA A 83 -11.77 -7.84 13.59
C ALA A 83 -10.61 -8.85 13.73
N LYS A 84 -9.41 -8.39 14.11
CA LYS A 84 -8.22 -9.25 14.18
C LYS A 84 -7.97 -9.85 15.57
N GLN A 85 -8.35 -9.16 16.64
CA GLN A 85 -8.01 -9.56 18.01
C GLN A 85 -9.17 -9.46 19.02
N GLY A 86 -10.37 -9.08 18.58
CA GLY A 86 -11.51 -8.86 19.45
C GLY A 86 -11.35 -7.66 20.39
N LYS A 87 -10.33 -6.81 20.19
CA LYS A 87 -10.04 -5.65 21.03
C LYS A 87 -10.30 -4.36 20.27
N ILE A 88 -11.06 -3.44 20.87
CA ILE A 88 -11.36 -2.13 20.28
C ILE A 88 -10.36 -1.12 20.84
N VAL A 89 -9.23 -0.91 20.14
CA VAL A 89 -8.16 0.00 20.58
C VAL A 89 -7.73 0.94 19.47
N VAL A 90 -7.25 2.12 19.85
CA VAL A 90 -6.75 3.17 18.93
C VAL A 90 -5.23 3.19 18.81
N SER A 91 -4.56 2.29 19.51
CA SER A 91 -3.12 2.11 19.52
C SER A 91 -2.81 0.61 19.57
N HIS A 92 -1.97 0.12 18.68
CA HIS A 92 -1.66 -1.30 18.59
C HIS A 92 -0.24 -1.56 18.05
N GLN A 93 0.41 -2.64 18.49
CA GLN A 93 1.79 -2.96 18.09
C GLN A 93 1.93 -3.50 16.66
N THR A 94 0.96 -4.28 16.19
CA THR A 94 0.99 -4.91 14.85
C THR A 94 -0.18 -4.49 13.94
N GLU A 95 -1.41 -4.47 14.44
CA GLU A 95 -2.62 -3.99 13.75
C GLU A 95 -2.74 -2.46 13.72
N ASN A 96 -1.81 -1.78 13.04
CA ASN A 96 -1.71 -0.31 13.03
C ASN A 96 -1.48 0.25 11.61
N ILE A 97 -1.21 1.56 11.53
CA ILE A 97 -1.04 2.33 10.30
C ILE A 97 0.06 1.78 9.39
N THR A 98 1.10 1.11 9.91
CA THR A 98 2.19 0.59 9.07
C THR A 98 1.71 -0.46 8.09
N LYS A 99 0.70 -1.27 8.44
CA LYS A 99 0.10 -2.25 7.52
C LYS A 99 -0.51 -1.58 6.29
N PHE A 100 -1.11 -0.41 6.45
CA PHE A 100 -1.66 0.34 5.33
C PHE A 100 -0.57 1.05 4.53
N GLY A 101 0.53 1.43 5.17
CA GLY A 101 1.72 1.90 4.47
C GLY A 101 2.44 0.81 3.67
N GLU A 102 2.51 -0.43 4.15
CA GLU A 102 3.00 -1.58 3.37
C GLU A 102 2.12 -1.83 2.12
N LYS A 103 0.80 -1.73 2.27
CA LYS A 103 -0.11 -1.79 1.12
C LYS A 103 0.08 -0.62 0.17
N LEU A 104 0.31 0.59 0.70
CA LEU A 104 0.61 1.76 -0.13
C LEU A 104 1.92 1.59 -0.90
N GLN A 105 2.97 1.07 -0.27
CA GLN A 105 4.23 0.73 -0.94
C GLN A 105 3.97 -0.24 -2.09
N ALA A 106 3.24 -1.33 -1.85
CA ALA A 106 2.91 -2.31 -2.90
C ALA A 106 2.13 -1.67 -4.05
N GLN A 107 1.14 -0.82 -3.75
CA GLN A 107 0.34 -0.13 -4.77
C GLN A 107 1.18 0.89 -5.56
N LEU A 108 2.08 1.64 -4.91
CA LEU A 108 2.99 2.57 -5.59
C LEU A 108 3.95 1.83 -6.52
N SER A 109 4.52 0.71 -6.08
CA SER A 109 5.38 -0.14 -6.91
C SER A 109 4.64 -0.67 -8.14
N ILE A 110 3.39 -1.14 -7.99
CA ILE A 110 2.54 -1.56 -9.12
C ILE A 110 2.29 -0.41 -10.11
N ASN A 111 2.30 0.83 -9.63
CA ASN A 111 2.11 2.02 -10.47
C ASN A 111 3.45 2.64 -10.92
N GLY A 112 4.58 1.95 -10.81
CA GLY A 112 5.87 2.39 -11.35
C GLY A 112 6.63 3.39 -10.47
N VAL A 113 6.24 3.55 -9.20
CA VAL A 113 6.97 4.38 -8.22
C VAL A 113 7.70 3.47 -7.23
N GLU A 114 9.02 3.39 -7.37
CA GLU A 114 9.86 2.67 -6.42
C GLU A 114 9.71 3.27 -5.02
N THR A 115 9.33 2.47 -4.03
CA THR A 115 8.98 2.99 -2.71
C THR A 115 9.74 2.28 -1.60
N ASP A 116 10.50 3.05 -0.81
CA ASP A 116 11.15 2.57 0.39
C ASP A 116 10.27 2.81 1.63
N ILE A 117 10.27 1.89 2.58
CA ILE A 117 9.74 2.12 3.92
C ILE A 117 10.92 2.30 4.87
N LEU A 118 10.93 3.40 5.63
CA LEU A 118 11.93 3.62 6.68
C LEU A 118 11.81 2.51 7.74
N PRO A 119 12.86 1.69 7.98
CA PRO A 119 12.76 0.50 8.82
C PRO A 119 12.89 0.84 10.32
N VAL A 120 12.02 1.72 10.81
CA VAL A 120 12.03 2.22 12.20
C VAL A 120 10.65 2.11 12.82
N ASN A 121 10.55 1.34 13.90
CA ASN A 121 9.40 1.35 14.79
C ASN A 121 9.59 2.46 15.84
N ASN A 122 9.19 3.69 15.49
CA ASN A 122 9.42 4.85 16.34
C ASN A 122 8.74 4.73 17.71
N ALA A 123 7.57 4.07 17.77
CA ALA A 123 6.87 3.83 19.02
C ALA A 123 7.69 2.95 19.98
N GLU A 124 8.29 1.88 19.46
CA GLU A 124 9.15 0.99 20.23
C GLU A 124 10.47 1.65 20.64
N GLU A 125 11.10 2.40 19.74
CA GLU A 125 12.30 3.19 20.03
C GLU A 125 12.08 4.19 21.17
N MET A 126 10.98 4.95 21.09
CA MET A 126 10.59 5.89 22.13
C MET A 126 10.34 5.18 23.46
N ALA A 127 9.63 4.03 23.45
CA ALA A 127 9.36 3.27 24.67
C ALA A 127 10.65 2.80 25.35
N LYS A 128 11.61 2.24 24.58
CA LYS A 128 12.93 1.80 25.09
C LYS A 128 13.71 2.95 25.72
N LYS A 129 13.66 4.13 25.11
CA LYS A 129 14.39 5.34 25.54
C LYS A 129 13.60 6.21 26.52
N ARG A 130 12.38 5.81 26.92
CA ARG A 130 11.43 6.59 27.74
C ARG A 130 11.18 8.00 27.19
N ILE A 131 11.16 8.14 25.86
CA ILE A 131 10.85 9.40 25.19
C ILE A 131 9.33 9.62 25.25
N PRO A 132 8.86 10.77 25.75
CA PRO A 132 7.43 11.05 25.81
C PRO A 132 6.86 11.27 24.40
N HIS A 133 5.57 10.92 24.22
CA HIS A 133 4.89 10.92 22.91
C HIS A 133 4.97 12.26 22.16
N TYR A 134 4.88 13.40 22.87
CA TYR A 134 5.00 14.74 22.27
C TYR A 134 6.36 15.02 21.61
N ARG A 135 7.38 14.16 21.84
CA ARG A 135 8.70 14.24 21.19
C ARG A 135 8.85 13.26 20.02
N ALA A 136 7.78 12.63 19.53
CA ALA A 136 7.86 11.65 18.45
C ALA A 136 8.54 12.17 17.18
N TYR A 137 8.22 13.39 16.74
CA TYR A 137 8.87 14.02 15.59
C TYR A 137 10.38 14.17 15.81
N LYS A 138 10.79 14.60 17.00
CA LYS A 138 12.21 14.69 17.37
C LYS A 138 12.88 13.32 17.44
N ALA A 139 12.16 12.27 17.84
CA ALA A 139 12.70 10.92 17.96
C ALA A 139 12.98 10.29 16.59
N ILE A 140 12.05 10.42 15.62
CA ILE A 140 12.21 9.82 14.29
C ILE A 140 13.15 10.61 13.37
N ARG A 141 13.25 11.92 13.59
CA ARG A 141 13.97 12.85 12.71
C ARG A 141 15.38 12.38 12.29
N PRO A 142 16.27 11.93 13.20
CA PRO A 142 17.63 11.54 12.80
C PRO A 142 17.65 10.38 11.80
N HIS A 143 16.67 9.47 11.88
CA HIS A 143 16.55 8.35 10.95
C HIS A 143 16.09 8.81 9.57
N VAL A 144 15.16 9.77 9.52
CA VAL A 144 14.72 10.38 8.25
C VAL A 144 15.87 11.15 7.61
N GLU A 145 16.57 11.99 8.36
CA GLU A 145 17.75 12.73 7.88
C GLU A 145 18.83 11.79 7.33
N GLN A 146 19.13 10.69 8.04
CA GLN A 146 20.10 9.70 7.59
C GLN A 146 19.65 9.01 6.29
N GLN A 147 18.35 8.75 6.10
CA GLN A 147 17.84 8.14 4.88
C GLN A 147 17.91 9.11 3.70
N LEU A 148 17.54 10.37 3.91
CA LEU A 148 17.60 11.42 2.88
C LEU A 148 19.04 11.77 2.43
N GLN A 149 20.05 11.46 3.24
CA GLN A 149 21.46 11.56 2.83
C GLN A 149 21.90 10.44 1.88
N LYS A 150 21.21 9.30 1.87
CA LYS A 150 21.59 8.11 1.09
C LYS A 150 20.87 8.03 -0.24
N VAL A 151 19.62 8.48 -0.28
CA VAL A 151 18.73 8.31 -1.42
C VAL A 151 17.99 9.62 -1.67
N ASN A 152 17.93 10.03 -2.93
CA ASN A 152 17.10 11.14 -3.37
C ASN A 152 15.68 10.64 -3.66
N TYR A 153 14.67 11.34 -3.14
CA TYR A 153 13.27 10.97 -3.28
C TYR A 153 12.46 12.08 -3.92
N ASP A 154 11.59 11.74 -4.87
CA ASP A 154 10.63 12.66 -5.48
C ASP A 154 9.47 12.98 -4.51
N LEU A 155 9.14 12.06 -3.61
CA LEU A 155 8.08 12.19 -2.62
C LEU A 155 8.46 11.52 -1.29
N ILE A 156 8.15 12.18 -0.18
CA ILE A 156 8.36 11.63 1.17
C ILE A 156 7.05 11.75 1.93
N ILE A 157 6.52 10.65 2.46
CA ILE A 157 5.22 10.61 3.12
C ILE A 157 5.42 10.23 4.59
N ASP A 158 5.00 11.12 5.50
CA ASP A 158 4.70 10.74 6.88
C ASP A 158 3.24 10.33 6.95
N MET A 159 2.98 9.05 7.22
CA MET A 159 1.65 8.49 7.17
C MET A 159 1.09 8.31 8.58
N HIS A 160 -0.10 8.88 8.78
CA HIS A 160 -0.81 8.93 10.05
C HIS A 160 -2.25 8.48 9.91
N ARG A 161 -2.92 8.36 11.06
CA ARG A 161 -4.36 8.21 11.17
C ARG A 161 -4.96 9.33 12.01
N ASP A 162 -5.98 10.01 11.49
CA ASP A 162 -6.67 11.06 12.22
C ASP A 162 -7.38 10.49 13.48
N SER A 163 -7.43 11.29 14.53
CA SER A 163 -8.24 11.04 15.73
C SER A 163 -9.75 11.20 15.52
N ALA A 164 -10.17 11.80 14.40
CA ALA A 164 -11.56 12.04 14.07
C ALA A 164 -12.39 10.75 13.89
N GLY A 165 -13.71 10.86 14.11
CA GLY A 165 -14.66 9.77 13.93
C GLY A 165 -15.16 9.61 12.48
N PRO A 166 -15.77 8.46 12.15
CA PRO A 166 -16.16 8.09 10.78
C PRO A 166 -17.17 9.06 10.14
N GLN A 167 -17.93 9.80 10.95
CA GLN A 167 -18.88 10.81 10.46
C GLN A 167 -18.25 11.86 9.55
N ILE A 168 -16.97 12.20 9.79
CA ILE A 168 -16.24 13.17 8.96
C ILE A 168 -15.07 12.56 8.21
N THR A 169 -14.74 11.29 8.49
CA THR A 169 -13.63 10.56 7.85
C THR A 169 -14.10 9.47 6.90
N THR A 170 -15.38 9.40 6.55
CA THR A 170 -15.91 8.48 5.54
C THR A 170 -16.54 9.26 4.38
N ALA A 171 -16.24 8.84 3.16
CA ALA A 171 -16.90 9.28 1.93
C ALA A 171 -17.67 8.11 1.29
N THR A 172 -18.69 8.43 0.52
CA THR A 172 -19.37 7.46 -0.34
C THR A 172 -19.31 7.96 -1.77
N TYR A 173 -18.82 7.11 -2.66
CA TYR A 173 -18.71 7.40 -4.09
C TYR A 173 -19.09 6.13 -4.85
N GLU A 174 -20.01 6.25 -5.82
CA GLU A 174 -20.50 5.11 -6.63
C GLU A 174 -21.00 3.90 -5.81
N GLY A 175 -21.59 4.15 -4.63
CA GLY A 175 -22.11 3.10 -3.74
C GLY A 175 -21.05 2.46 -2.83
N GLU A 176 -19.77 2.77 -3.04
CA GLU A 176 -18.66 2.27 -2.24
C GLU A 176 -18.23 3.27 -1.17
N LYS A 177 -17.74 2.77 -0.03
CA LYS A 177 -17.25 3.59 1.07
C LYS A 177 -15.73 3.68 1.08
N TYR A 178 -15.25 4.90 1.30
CA TYR A 178 -13.83 5.24 1.36
C TYR A 178 -13.51 5.95 2.66
N ALA A 179 -12.32 5.73 3.18
CA ALA A 179 -11.75 6.58 4.22
C ALA A 179 -11.36 7.91 3.58
N LYS A 180 -11.71 9.03 4.21
CA LYS A 180 -11.26 10.34 3.74
C LYS A 180 -9.81 10.56 4.09
N VAL A 181 -9.09 11.27 3.23
CA VAL A 181 -7.71 11.70 3.47
C VAL A 181 -7.65 13.18 3.82
N ALA A 182 -6.91 13.53 4.86
CA ALA A 182 -6.49 14.91 5.09
C ALA A 182 -4.98 15.05 4.92
N PHE A 183 -4.56 16.25 4.53
CA PHE A 183 -3.15 16.60 4.47
C PHE A 183 -2.85 17.62 5.57
N VAL A 184 -1.73 17.45 6.27
CA VAL A 184 -1.30 18.41 7.30
C VAL A 184 -0.05 19.15 6.82
N VAL A 185 -0.01 20.47 6.98
CA VAL A 185 1.16 21.29 6.64
C VAL A 185 1.50 22.22 7.81
N GLY A 186 2.73 22.10 8.32
CA GLY A 186 3.25 22.94 9.39
C GLY A 186 3.58 24.34 8.90
N THR A 187 2.99 25.38 9.48
CA THR A 187 3.22 26.77 9.04
C THR A 187 4.59 27.34 9.42
N GLU A 188 5.34 26.64 10.29
CA GLU A 188 6.66 27.07 10.77
C GLU A 188 7.82 26.37 10.04
N ASN A 189 7.52 25.67 8.95
CA ASN A 189 8.52 25.03 8.12
C ASN A 189 8.90 25.96 6.94
N PRO A 190 10.21 26.16 6.64
CA PRO A 190 10.66 27.05 5.57
C PRO A 190 10.24 26.60 4.16
N ASN A 191 9.87 25.32 4.00
CA ASN A 191 9.37 24.75 2.76
C ASN A 191 7.84 24.85 2.64
N PHE A 192 7.13 25.54 3.54
CA PHE A 192 5.67 25.54 3.67
C PHE A 192 4.94 25.63 2.33
N ALA A 193 5.29 26.60 1.49
CA ALA A 193 4.65 26.80 0.19
C ALA A 193 4.84 25.58 -0.74
N LYS A 194 6.02 24.97 -0.75
CA LYS A 194 6.35 23.79 -1.56
C LYS A 194 5.65 22.54 -1.05
N ASN A 195 5.70 22.27 0.27
CA ASN A 195 5.01 21.12 0.85
C ASN A 195 3.48 21.25 0.65
N LYS A 196 2.92 22.46 0.84
CA LYS A 196 1.50 22.72 0.60
C LYS A 196 1.12 22.52 -0.87
N ALA A 197 1.94 23.01 -1.81
CA ALA A 197 1.69 22.80 -3.23
C ALA A 197 1.74 21.31 -3.62
N LYS A 198 2.71 20.55 -3.09
CA LYS A 198 2.79 19.11 -3.32
C LYS A 198 1.60 18.35 -2.72
N ALA A 199 1.20 18.70 -1.50
CA ALA A 199 -0.01 18.15 -0.87
C ALA A 199 -1.27 18.47 -1.68
N GLN A 200 -1.40 19.71 -2.15
CA GLN A 200 -2.52 20.16 -2.98
C GLN A 200 -2.58 19.39 -4.31
N GLN A 201 -1.44 19.19 -4.97
CA GLN A 201 -1.36 18.43 -6.22
C GLN A 201 -1.89 17.00 -6.05
N ILE A 202 -1.46 16.28 -5.00
CA ILE A 202 -1.93 14.92 -4.72
C ILE A 202 -3.42 14.95 -4.34
N LYS A 203 -3.83 15.91 -3.50
CA LYS A 203 -5.22 16.10 -3.09
C LYS A 203 -6.14 16.26 -4.31
N ASP A 204 -5.75 17.09 -5.28
CA ASP A 204 -6.56 17.36 -6.47
C ASP A 204 -6.68 16.12 -7.37
N GLU A 205 -5.59 15.34 -7.52
CA GLU A 205 -5.65 14.05 -8.20
C GLU A 205 -6.56 13.04 -7.48
N MET A 206 -6.55 13.02 -6.14
CA MET A 206 -7.47 12.17 -5.38
C MET A 206 -8.93 12.58 -5.58
N GLU A 207 -9.24 13.87 -5.54
CA GLU A 207 -10.60 14.39 -5.80
C GLU A 207 -11.07 14.12 -7.23
N ARG A 208 -10.15 14.15 -8.21
CA ARG A 208 -10.46 13.81 -9.61
C ARG A 208 -10.80 12.32 -9.77
N LEU A 209 -10.12 11.45 -9.03
CA LEU A 209 -10.35 10.01 -9.06
C LEU A 209 -11.60 9.58 -8.28
N VAL A 210 -11.80 10.16 -7.09
CA VAL A 210 -12.93 9.87 -6.21
C VAL A 210 -13.40 11.18 -5.56
N PRO A 211 -14.39 11.87 -6.14
CA PRO A 211 -14.96 13.09 -5.58
C PRO A 211 -15.38 12.96 -4.11
N GLY A 212 -14.91 13.89 -3.26
CA GLY A 212 -15.19 13.94 -1.84
C GLY A 212 -14.33 13.03 -0.96
N ILE A 213 -13.34 12.33 -1.54
CA ILE A 213 -12.42 11.45 -0.78
C ILE A 213 -11.42 12.24 0.08
N THR A 214 -11.23 13.54 -0.15
CA THR A 214 -10.31 14.35 0.66
C THR A 214 -11.06 15.33 1.56
N ARG A 215 -10.36 15.75 2.61
CA ARG A 215 -10.69 16.91 3.44
C ARG A 215 -9.82 18.08 3.04
N ASN A 216 -10.14 19.26 3.57
CA ASN A 216 -9.29 20.44 3.42
C ASN A 216 -7.88 20.18 3.96
N ILE A 217 -6.87 20.81 3.34
CA ILE A 217 -5.52 20.84 3.88
C ILE A 217 -5.56 21.55 5.24
N ILE A 218 -5.05 20.88 6.27
CA ILE A 218 -4.99 21.35 7.64
C ILE A 218 -3.64 22.04 7.83
N THR A 219 -3.65 23.36 8.03
CA THR A 219 -2.44 24.09 8.42
C THR A 219 -2.33 24.15 9.93
N LYS A 220 -1.15 23.84 10.48
CA LYS A 220 -0.91 23.89 11.93
C LYS A 220 0.29 24.76 12.27
N SER A 221 0.16 25.65 13.25
CA SER A 221 1.28 26.37 13.87
C SER A 221 1.82 25.59 15.08
N ARG A 222 2.87 26.07 15.75
CA ARG A 222 3.31 25.52 17.04
C ARG A 222 2.25 25.61 18.15
N HIS A 223 1.20 26.43 17.95
CA HIS A 223 0.11 26.56 18.90
C HIS A 223 -0.98 25.50 18.68
N ASP A 224 -1.02 24.86 17.50
CA ASP A 224 -2.02 23.86 17.11
C ASP A 224 -1.43 22.42 17.06
N GLY A 225 -0.12 22.29 17.22
CA GLY A 225 0.62 21.03 17.18
C GLY A 225 2.13 21.25 17.08
N ASP A 226 2.84 20.38 16.36
CA ASP A 226 4.31 20.48 16.19
C ASP A 226 4.73 21.71 15.38
N GLY A 227 3.88 22.17 14.45
CA GLY A 227 4.12 23.35 13.62
C GLY A 227 5.09 23.12 12.45
N LYS A 228 5.85 22.01 12.41
CA LYS A 228 6.80 21.69 11.33
C LYS A 228 6.61 20.31 10.73
N TYR A 229 6.35 19.30 11.54
CA TYR A 229 6.07 17.93 11.10
C TYR A 229 7.21 17.32 10.26
N ASN A 230 8.46 17.67 10.58
CA ASN A 230 9.66 17.34 9.80
C ASN A 230 9.62 17.79 8.32
N GLN A 231 8.68 18.66 7.93
CA GLN A 231 8.53 19.13 6.54
C GLN A 231 9.67 20.07 6.09
N GLU A 232 10.39 20.65 7.04
CA GLU A 232 11.61 21.40 6.77
C GLU A 232 12.75 20.52 6.22
N LEU A 233 12.69 19.19 6.42
CA LEU A 233 13.73 18.27 5.95
C LEU A 233 13.80 18.20 4.43
N HIS A 234 12.67 18.36 3.73
CA HIS A 234 12.61 18.28 2.28
C HIS A 234 11.37 18.98 1.71
N PRO A 235 11.46 19.68 0.56
CA PRO A 235 10.30 20.34 -0.06
C PRO A 235 9.22 19.38 -0.56
N SER A 236 9.53 18.08 -0.68
CA SER A 236 8.59 17.03 -1.07
C SER A 236 8.04 16.20 0.10
N VAL A 237 8.25 16.61 1.36
CA VAL A 237 7.57 15.95 2.50
C VAL A 237 6.08 16.28 2.48
N VAL A 238 5.23 15.27 2.62
CA VAL A 238 3.78 15.38 2.74
C VAL A 238 3.34 14.55 3.96
N LEU A 239 2.49 15.12 4.82
CA LEU A 239 1.85 14.37 5.90
C LEU A 239 0.43 13.99 5.45
N ILE A 240 0.15 12.70 5.45
CA ILE A 240 -1.15 12.12 5.10
C ILE A 240 -1.82 11.56 6.35
N GLU A 241 -3.02 12.03 6.64
CA GLU A 241 -3.94 11.43 7.60
C GLU A 241 -4.89 10.49 6.85
N LEU A 242 -4.67 9.18 6.94
CA LEU A 242 -5.52 8.17 6.32
C LEU A 242 -6.70 7.84 7.24
N GLY A 243 -7.88 8.36 6.88
CA GLY A 243 -9.11 8.09 7.63
C GLY A 243 -9.04 8.58 9.07
N GLY A 244 -9.92 8.03 9.89
CA GLY A 244 -10.05 8.29 11.32
C GLY A 244 -10.19 7.00 12.13
N ILE A 245 -10.35 7.14 13.45
CA ILE A 245 -10.36 6.01 14.41
C ILE A 245 -11.37 4.90 14.10
N GLY A 246 -12.43 5.21 13.35
CA GLY A 246 -13.58 4.33 13.10
C GLY A 246 -13.69 3.81 11.67
N ASN A 247 -12.71 4.05 10.80
CA ASN A 247 -12.74 3.52 9.44
C ASN A 247 -12.41 2.02 9.40
N THR A 248 -13.06 1.29 8.49
CA THR A 248 -12.89 -0.16 8.32
C THR A 248 -11.66 -0.51 7.47
N GLU A 249 -11.14 -1.74 7.58
CA GLU A 249 -10.02 -2.20 6.74
C GLU A 249 -10.32 -2.05 5.24
N GLU A 250 -11.58 -2.26 4.84
CA GLU A 250 -12.04 -2.17 3.46
C GLU A 250 -12.02 -0.74 2.93
N GLU A 251 -12.56 0.22 3.71
CA GLU A 251 -12.54 1.65 3.41
C GLU A 251 -11.10 2.16 3.25
N LEU A 252 -10.20 1.69 4.12
CA LEU A 252 -8.78 2.06 4.11
C LEU A 252 -8.05 1.48 2.90
N ASN A 253 -8.27 0.20 2.58
CA ASN A 253 -7.63 -0.45 1.43
C ASN A 253 -8.05 0.20 0.10
N ARG A 254 -9.34 0.52 -0.09
CA ARG A 254 -9.81 1.27 -1.26
C ARG A 254 -9.10 2.62 -1.37
N THR A 255 -9.02 3.34 -0.26
CA THR A 255 -8.40 4.66 -0.21
C THR A 255 -6.90 4.61 -0.50
N VAL A 256 -6.19 3.60 0.02
CA VAL A 256 -4.76 3.38 -0.27
C VAL A 256 -4.50 3.22 -1.78
N ALA A 257 -5.36 2.49 -2.49
CA ALA A 257 -5.26 2.38 -3.95
C ALA A 257 -5.46 3.74 -4.66
N VAL A 258 -6.40 4.56 -4.18
CA VAL A 258 -6.63 5.92 -4.71
C VAL A 258 -5.42 6.83 -4.43
N ILE A 259 -4.83 6.78 -3.22
CA ILE A 259 -3.61 7.53 -2.88
C ILE A 259 -2.49 7.14 -3.85
N ALA A 260 -2.24 5.84 -4.05
CA ALA A 260 -1.17 5.38 -4.94
C ALA A 260 -1.35 5.89 -6.37
N LYS A 261 -2.58 5.83 -6.90
CA LYS A 261 -2.88 6.32 -8.24
C LYS A 261 -2.72 7.84 -8.34
N ALA A 262 -3.19 8.59 -7.34
CA ALA A 262 -3.07 10.04 -7.30
C ALA A 262 -1.61 10.50 -7.20
N VAL A 263 -0.81 9.85 -6.35
CA VAL A 263 0.64 10.07 -6.24
C VAL A 263 1.32 9.82 -7.58
N THR A 264 0.98 8.71 -8.24
CA THR A 264 1.55 8.36 -9.54
C THR A 264 1.26 9.46 -10.57
N ASN A 265 0.01 9.87 -10.71
CA ASN A 265 -0.36 10.96 -11.64
C ASN A 265 0.35 12.28 -11.28
N ALA A 266 0.53 12.58 -9.99
CA ALA A 266 1.21 13.78 -9.52
C ALA A 266 2.74 13.75 -9.74
N LEU A 267 3.34 12.56 -9.87
CA LEU A 267 4.77 12.37 -10.13
C LEU A 267 5.07 12.14 -11.61
N SER A 268 4.07 11.71 -12.40
CA SER A 268 4.17 11.65 -13.85
C SER A 268 4.51 13.03 -14.42
N THR A 269 5.39 13.04 -15.42
CA THR A 269 5.60 14.27 -16.20
C THR A 269 4.41 14.39 -17.15
N PRO A 270 3.82 15.58 -17.36
CA PRO A 270 2.87 15.75 -18.46
C PRO A 270 3.61 15.40 -19.74
N GLY A 271 3.33 14.24 -20.30
CA GLY A 271 3.81 13.90 -21.63
C GLY A 271 3.32 14.98 -22.58
N THR A 272 4.24 15.56 -23.34
CA THR A 272 3.94 16.16 -24.64
C THR A 272 3.01 15.20 -25.37
N SER A 273 1.70 15.49 -25.33
CA SER A 273 0.77 15.00 -26.33
C SER A 273 1.27 15.55 -27.65
N THR A 274 2.04 14.74 -28.38
CA THR A 274 2.07 14.88 -29.82
C THR A 274 0.64 14.70 -30.28
N PHE A 275 0.04 15.82 -30.71
CA PHE A 275 -1.18 15.87 -31.51
C PHE A 275 -1.06 14.96 -32.73
#